data_AF-A0A1E4SCU9-F1
#
_entry.id   AF-A0A1E4SCU9-F1
#
_cell.length_a   1.000
_cell.length_b   1.000
_cell.length_c   1.000
_cell.angle_alpha   90.00
_cell.angle_beta   90.00
_cell.angle_gamma   90.00
#
_symmetry.space_group_name_H-M   'P 1'
#
loop_
_entity.id
_entity.type
_entity.pdbx_description
1 polymer ?
#
loop_
_entity_poly.entity_id
_entity_poly.type
_entity_poly.pdbx_seq_one_letter_code
_entity_poly.pdbx_strand_id
1 'polypeptide(L)'
;MSYGGNKNKKTFEDVELPTNPNLPVWLITPKEEKLIFERWRKKAFARCDDLIQAYVKCSNSYKNPVEGMRMCDEANKASMGCVAKYQKQEYLDIEREILIDEKIVKKKKYKEFLKSLEDEKKKAV
;
A
#
# COMPACT_ATOMS: atom_id res chain seq x y z
N MET A 1 6.09 -11.88 -1.75
CA MET A 1 5.36 -12.79 -0.85
C MET A 1 4.41 -11.97 0.01
N SER A 2 3.13 -12.36 0.13
CA SER A 2 2.11 -11.61 0.88
C SER A 2 2.15 -12.00 2.35
N TYR A 3 2.58 -11.08 3.21
CA TYR A 3 2.58 -11.27 4.65
C TYR A 3 1.14 -11.18 5.19
N GLY A 4 0.54 -12.35 5.47
CA GLY A 4 -0.59 -12.48 6.41
C GLY A 4 -1.97 -11.95 6.00
N GLY A 5 -2.26 -11.83 4.70
CA GLY A 5 -3.62 -11.58 4.19
C GLY A 5 -4.27 -12.85 3.67
N ASN A 6 -5.53 -13.11 4.03
CA ASN A 6 -6.35 -14.15 3.40
C ASN A 6 -6.28 -13.96 1.86
N LYS A 7 -5.80 -14.97 1.12
CA LYS A 7 -5.59 -14.90 -0.34
C LYS A 7 -6.87 -14.53 -1.13
N ASN A 8 -8.04 -14.68 -0.51
CA ASN A 8 -9.34 -14.35 -1.09
C ASN A 8 -9.87 -12.96 -0.71
N LYS A 9 -9.17 -12.18 0.13
CA LYS A 9 -9.55 -10.80 0.45
C LYS A 9 -8.89 -9.85 -0.55
N LYS A 10 -9.70 -9.15 -1.35
CA LYS A 10 -9.24 -8.05 -2.20
C LYS A 10 -8.55 -7.00 -1.31
N THR A 11 -7.29 -6.68 -1.62
CA THR A 11 -6.59 -5.59 -0.94
C THR A 11 -7.09 -4.25 -1.46
N PHE A 12 -6.83 -3.15 -0.74
CA PHE A 12 -7.27 -1.83 -1.21
C PHE A 12 -6.57 -1.40 -2.51
N GLU A 13 -5.48 -2.08 -2.91
CA GLU A 13 -4.85 -1.94 -4.23
C GLU A 13 -5.66 -2.62 -5.34
N ASP A 14 -6.35 -3.72 -5.03
CA ASP A 14 -7.13 -4.52 -5.99
C ASP A 14 -8.56 -3.98 -6.20
N VAL A 15 -8.95 -2.98 -5.41
CA VAL A 15 -10.25 -2.33 -5.48
C VAL A 15 -10.03 -0.93 -6.02
N GLU A 16 -10.64 -0.61 -7.17
CA GLU A 16 -10.72 0.77 -7.61
C GLU A 16 -11.48 1.57 -6.56
N LEU A 17 -10.73 2.35 -5.76
CA LEU A 17 -11.34 3.25 -4.80
C LEU A 17 -12.10 4.31 -5.59
N PRO A 18 -13.40 4.52 -5.29
CA PRO A 18 -14.19 5.54 -5.96
C PRO A 18 -13.65 6.90 -5.56
N THR A 19 -12.73 7.43 -6.36
CA THR A 19 -12.29 8.82 -6.25
C THR A 19 -13.45 9.67 -6.78
N ASN A 20 -14.16 10.35 -5.88
CA ASN A 20 -15.22 11.27 -6.27
C ASN A 20 -14.64 12.37 -7.19
N PRO A 21 -15.04 12.46 -8.46
CA PRO A 21 -14.46 13.41 -9.42
C PRO A 21 -14.63 14.88 -9.02
N ASN A 22 -15.63 15.16 -8.18
CA ASN A 22 -15.95 16.50 -7.69
C ASN A 22 -15.05 16.94 -6.54
N LEU A 23 -14.32 16.01 -5.92
CA LEU A 23 -13.39 16.36 -4.86
C LEU A 23 -12.06 16.88 -5.44
N PRO A 24 -11.36 17.77 -4.73
CA PRO A 24 -9.99 18.12 -5.06
C PRO A 24 -9.07 16.90 -4.99
N VAL A 25 -8.06 16.85 -5.86
CA VAL A 25 -7.12 15.71 -5.94
C VAL A 25 -6.26 15.57 -4.68
N TRP A 26 -5.96 16.69 -4.02
CA TRP A 26 -5.19 16.74 -2.78
C TRP A 26 -5.97 16.25 -1.55
N LEU A 27 -7.29 16.08 -1.65
CA LEU A 27 -8.09 15.59 -0.55
C LEU A 27 -7.99 14.06 -0.49
N ILE A 28 -7.41 13.54 0.59
CA ILE A 28 -7.25 12.11 0.85
C ILE A 28 -8.38 11.63 1.78
N THR A 29 -9.17 10.67 1.31
CA THR A 29 -10.25 10.06 2.10
C THR A 29 -9.70 9.01 3.09
N PRO A 30 -10.43 8.65 4.16
CA PRO A 30 -9.96 7.61 5.09
C PRO A 30 -9.67 6.25 4.43
N LYS A 31 -10.37 5.90 3.35
CA LYS A 31 -10.10 4.67 2.58
C LYS A 31 -8.80 4.77 1.78
N GLU A 32 -8.55 5.93 1.18
CA GLU A 32 -7.31 6.22 0.45
C GLU A 32 -6.11 6.28 1.41
N GLU A 33 -6.28 6.87 2.59
CA GLU A 33 -5.25 6.89 3.64
C GLU A 33 -4.89 5.46 4.07
N LYS A 34 -5.88 4.57 4.22
CA LYS A 34 -5.62 3.16 4.51
C LYS A 34 -4.81 2.47 3.40
N LEU A 35 -5.11 2.76 2.13
CA LEU A 35 -4.33 2.27 1.00
C LEU A 35 -2.88 2.77 1.04
N ILE A 36 -2.68 4.06 1.34
CA ILE A 36 -1.36 4.67 1.52
C ILE A 36 -0.58 3.93 2.62
N PHE A 37 -1.19 3.72 3.78
CA PHE A 37 -0.58 2.96 4.88
C PHE A 37 -0.23 1.53 4.49
N GLU A 38 -1.09 0.84 3.74
CA GLU A 38 -0.82 -0.53 3.26
C GLU A 38 0.36 -0.57 2.28
N ARG A 39 0.41 0.35 1.30
CA ARG A 39 1.52 0.48 0.33
C ARG A 39 2.84 0.80 1.02
N TRP A 40 2.82 1.80 1.91
CA TRP A 40 3.97 2.20 2.72
C TRP A 40 4.51 1.03 3.54
N ARG A 41 3.63 0.33 4.26
CA ARG A 41 4.02 -0.85 5.04
C ARG A 41 4.60 -1.93 4.16
N LYS A 42 3.97 -2.28 3.03
CA LYS A 42 4.49 -3.30 2.10
C LYS A 42 5.88 -2.93 1.60
N LYS A 43 6.10 -1.67 1.21
CA LYS A 43 7.40 -1.18 0.73
C LYS A 43 8.48 -1.19 1.83
N ALA A 44 8.13 -0.81 3.05
CA ALA A 44 9.04 -0.89 4.20
C ALA A 44 9.46 -2.34 4.50
N PHE A 45 8.51 -3.28 4.49
CA PHE A 45 8.80 -4.70 4.71
C PHE A 45 9.60 -5.31 3.56
N ALA A 46 9.31 -4.94 2.31
CA ALA A 46 10.05 -5.43 1.13
C ALA A 46 11.54 -5.06 1.15
N ARG A 47 11.91 -3.91 1.74
CA ARG A 47 13.31 -3.49 1.90
C ARG A 47 14.08 -4.31 2.95
N CYS A 48 13.37 -4.99 3.84
CA CYS A 48 13.94 -5.78 4.94
C CYS A 48 13.64 -7.27 4.78
N ASP A 49 13.24 -7.72 3.58
CA ASP A 49 12.73 -9.06 3.33
C ASP A 49 13.73 -10.13 3.75
N ASP A 50 15.03 -9.93 3.50
CA ASP A 50 16.08 -10.88 3.88
C ASP A 50 16.18 -11.10 5.39
N LEU A 51 16.10 -10.02 6.18
CA LEU A 51 16.15 -10.08 7.64
C LEU A 51 14.88 -10.71 8.21
N ILE A 52 13.72 -10.41 7.60
CA ILE A 52 12.44 -11.01 7.98
C ILE A 52 12.46 -12.50 7.64
N GLN A 53 12.98 -12.91 6.48
CA GLN A 53 13.13 -14.30 6.11
C GLN A 53 14.05 -15.05 7.06
N ALA A 54 15.16 -14.43 7.50
CA ALA A 54 16.04 -15.03 8.51
C ALA A 54 15.30 -15.28 9.83
N TYR A 55 14.50 -14.31 10.30
CA TYR A 55 13.65 -14.48 11.47
C TYR A 55 12.61 -15.59 11.26
N VAL A 56 11.91 -15.62 10.13
CA VAL A 56 10.90 -16.65 9.84
C VAL A 56 11.52 -18.05 9.75
N LYS A 57 12.68 -18.18 9.13
CA LYS A 57 13.42 -19.46 9.07
C LYS A 57 13.78 -19.94 10.47
N CYS A 58 14.27 -19.04 11.32
CA CYS A 58 14.56 -19.33 12.70
C CYS A 58 13.29 -19.69 13.48
N SER A 59 12.21 -18.92 13.37
CA SER A 59 10.97 -19.20 14.12
C SER A 59 10.35 -20.55 13.73
N ASN A 60 10.44 -20.91 12.44
CA ASN A 60 9.91 -22.17 11.92
C ASN A 60 10.75 -23.40 12.29
N SER A 61 11.98 -23.25 12.78
CA SER A 61 12.77 -24.39 13.27
C SER A 61 12.31 -24.88 14.65
N TYR A 62 11.48 -24.10 15.37
CA TYR A 62 10.96 -24.45 16.68
C TYR A 62 9.52 -24.94 16.59
N LYS A 63 9.17 -25.94 17.42
CA LYS A 63 7.80 -26.50 17.46
C LYS A 63 6.82 -25.58 18.19
N ASN A 64 7.31 -24.80 19.16
CA ASN A 64 6.52 -23.87 19.95
C ASN A 64 6.78 -22.43 19.50
N PRO A 65 5.74 -21.66 19.11
CA PRO A 65 5.89 -20.25 18.74
C PRO A 65 6.53 -19.37 19.82
N VAL A 66 6.25 -19.64 21.09
CA VAL A 66 6.81 -18.87 22.23
C VAL A 66 8.32 -19.11 22.35
N GLU A 67 8.73 -20.36 22.14
CA GLU A 67 10.14 -20.75 22.14
C GLU A 67 10.87 -20.14 20.94
N GLY A 68 10.29 -20.21 19.75
CA GLY A 68 10.83 -19.58 18.54
C GLY A 68 10.99 -18.07 18.70
N MET A 69 10.01 -17.37 19.29
CA MET A 69 10.13 -15.94 19.58
C MET A 69 11.29 -15.63 20.53
N ARG A 70 11.48 -16.44 21.58
CA ARG A 70 12.56 -16.22 22.57
C ARG A 70 13.94 -16.52 21.98
N MET A 71 14.07 -17.62 21.24
CA MET A 71 15.34 -18.09 20.71
C MET A 71 15.77 -17.31 19.45
N CYS A 72 14.82 -16.73 18.72
CA CYS A 72 15.07 -15.93 17.52
C CYS A 72 14.94 -14.42 17.78
N ASP A 73 15.01 -13.99 19.05
CA ASP A 73 14.83 -12.59 19.44
C ASP A 73 15.83 -11.64 18.76
N GLU A 74 17.09 -12.07 18.59
CA GLU A 74 18.10 -11.27 17.88
C GLU A 74 17.75 -11.05 16.40
N ALA A 75 17.33 -12.11 15.71
CA ALA A 75 16.86 -12.02 14.32
C ALA A 75 15.60 -11.16 14.22
N ASN A 76 14.68 -11.28 15.19
CA ASN A 76 13.49 -10.44 15.27
C ASN A 76 13.85 -8.96 15.44
N LYS A 77 14.73 -8.64 16.39
CA LYS A 77 15.22 -7.28 16.64
C LYS A 77 15.92 -6.69 15.42
N ALA A 78 16.73 -7.48 14.71
CA ALA A 78 17.37 -7.04 13.48
C ALA A 78 16.33 -6.73 12.38
N SER A 79 15.35 -7.60 12.19
CA SER A 79 14.28 -7.41 11.20
C SER A 79 13.41 -6.18 11.52
N MET A 80 12.94 -6.05 12.76
CA MET A 80 12.12 -4.93 13.20
C MET A 80 12.91 -3.62 13.24
N GLY A 81 14.19 -3.66 13.61
CA GLY A 81 15.09 -2.52 13.56
C GLY A 81 15.33 -2.01 12.14
N CYS A 82 15.37 -2.90 11.16
CA CYS A 82 15.39 -2.51 9.74
C CYS A 82 14.09 -1.83 9.33
N VAL A 83 12.94 -2.44 9.63
CA VAL A 83 11.61 -1.91 9.26
C VAL A 83 11.38 -0.52 9.89
N ALA A 84 11.78 -0.32 11.15
CA ALA A 84 11.65 0.95 11.85
C ALA A 84 12.37 2.12 11.16
N LYS A 85 13.45 1.86 10.40
CA LYS A 85 14.16 2.90 9.63
C LYS A 85 13.33 3.45 8.46
N TYR A 86 12.46 2.61 7.90
CA TYR A 86 11.61 2.96 6.75
C TYR A 86 10.17 3.29 7.16
N GLN A 87 9.76 2.91 8.38
CA GLN A 87 8.49 3.33 8.97
C GLN A 87 8.56 4.75 9.55
N LYS A 88 9.01 5.70 8.74
CA LYS A 88 9.02 7.12 9.08
C LYS A 88 7.98 7.89 8.26
N GLN A 89 7.59 9.05 8.80
CA GLN A 89 6.64 9.96 8.15
C GLN A 89 7.09 10.38 6.75
N GLU A 90 8.40 10.59 6.53
CA GLU A 90 8.95 10.93 5.22
C GLU A 90 8.57 9.92 4.12
N TYR A 91 8.57 8.61 4.43
CA TYR A 91 8.19 7.58 3.48
C TYR A 91 6.67 7.44 3.32
N LEU A 92 5.90 7.83 4.34
CA LEU A 92 4.45 7.89 4.25
C LEU A 92 4.01 9.03 3.32
N ASP A 93 4.68 10.18 3.43
CA ASP A 93 4.41 11.35 2.61
C ASP A 93 4.71 11.09 1.12
N ILE A 94 5.79 10.35 0.81
CA ILE A 94 6.07 9.88 -0.55
C ILE A 94 4.90 9.06 -1.12
N GLU A 95 4.31 8.15 -0.33
CA GLU A 95 3.15 7.37 -0.79
C GLU A 95 1.88 8.21 -0.97
N ARG A 96 1.73 9.29 -0.18
CA ARG A 96 0.64 10.26 -0.37
C ARG A 96 0.80 11.01 -1.69
N GLU A 97 2.01 11.50 -1.98
CA GLU A 97 2.31 12.18 -3.25
C GLU A 97 2.04 11.27 -4.44
N ILE A 98 2.49 10.02 -4.39
CA ILE A 98 2.20 9.01 -5.43
C ILE A 98 0.69 8.87 -5.66
N LEU A 99 -0.11 8.80 -4.58
CA LEU A 99 -1.56 8.69 -4.73
C LEU A 99 -2.19 9.97 -5.33
N ILE A 100 -1.68 11.14 -4.95
CA ILE A 100 -2.14 12.43 -5.51
C ILE A 100 -1.85 12.47 -7.02
N ASP A 101 -0.67 12.05 -7.45
CA ASP A 101 -0.30 11.97 -8.87
C ASP A 101 -1.21 11.00 -9.64
N GLU A 102 -1.50 9.83 -9.07
CA GLU A 102 -2.47 8.88 -9.63
C GLU A 102 -3.86 9.54 -9.80
N LYS A 103 -4.30 10.34 -8.81
CA LYS A 103 -5.57 11.06 -8.86
C LYS A 103 -5.58 12.16 -9.91
N ILE A 104 -4.46 12.87 -10.11
CA ILE A 104 -4.32 13.87 -11.18
C ILE A 104 -4.52 13.21 -12.55
N VAL A 105 -3.85 12.09 -12.80
CA VAL A 105 -3.95 11.34 -14.06
C VAL A 105 -5.38 10.84 -14.28
N LYS A 106 -6.02 10.25 -13.25
CA LYS A 106 -7.41 9.79 -13.33
C LYS A 106 -8.38 10.94 -13.62
N LYS A 107 -8.21 12.09 -12.97
CA LYS A 107 -9.05 13.26 -13.18
C LYS A 107 -8.92 13.82 -14.60
N LYS A 108 -7.71 13.81 -15.17
CA LYS A 108 -7.48 14.21 -16.57
C LYS A 108 -8.23 13.30 -17.54
N LYS A 109 -8.06 11.98 -17.42
CA LYS A 109 -8.75 10.98 -18.25
C LYS A 109 -10.27 11.09 -18.15
N TYR A 110 -10.78 11.33 -16.94
CA TYR A 110 -12.22 11.51 -16.73
C TYR A 110 -12.76 12.74 -17.47
N LYS A 111 -12.04 13.87 -17.43
CA LYS A 111 -12.42 15.08 -18.19
C LYS A 111 -12.40 14.84 -19.70
N GLU A 112 -11.40 14.13 -20.21
CA GLU A 112 -11.30 13.77 -21.62
C GLU A 112 -12.49 12.89 -22.06
N PHE A 113 -12.86 11.91 -21.24
CA PHE A 113 -14.02 11.05 -21.46
C PHE A 113 -15.35 11.84 -21.44
N LEU A 114 -15.53 12.76 -20.49
CA LEU A 114 -16.73 13.61 -20.50
C LEU A 114 -16.83 14.46 -21.76
N LYS A 115 -15.70 15.01 -22.22
CA LYS A 115 -15.65 15.80 -23.46
C LYS A 115 -16.02 14.95 -24.68
N SER A 116 -15.54 13.70 -24.78
CA SER A 116 -15.90 12.82 -25.91
C SER A 116 -17.40 12.50 -25.93
N LEU A 117 -18.01 12.27 -24.76
CA LEU A 117 -19.46 12.06 -24.65
C LEU A 117 -20.27 13.30 -25.06
N GLU A 118 -19.81 14.50 -24.71
CA GLU A 118 -20.44 15.76 -25.14
C GLU A 118 -20.35 15.94 -26.66
N ASP A 119 -19.19 15.65 -27.25
CA ASP A 119 -18.97 15.76 -28.69
C ASP A 119 -19.80 14.73 -29.48
N GLU A 120 -19.98 13.51 -28.95
CA GLU A 120 -20.88 12.49 -29.52
C GLU A 120 -22.34 12.95 -29.48
N LYS A 121 -22.80 13.50 -28.34
CA LYS A 121 -24.17 14.03 -28.23
C LYS A 121 -24.42 15.18 -29.19
N LYS A 122 -23.45 16.08 -29.39
CA LYS A 122 -23.56 17.18 -30.36
C LYS A 122 -23.60 16.71 -31.82
N LYS A 123 -23.02 15.56 -32.13
CA LYS A 123 -23.08 14.96 -33.49
C LYS A 123 -24.37 14.19 -33.74
N ALA A 124 -25.05 13.76 -32.69
CA ALA A 124 -26.32 13.03 -32.75
C ALA A 124 -27.56 13.94 -32.82
N VAL A 125 -27.37 15.25 -32.68
CA VAL A 125 -28.37 16.32 -32.82
C VAL A 125 -28.13 17.05 -34.13
#